data_AF-A0A2G1Y7E2-F1
#
_entry.id   AF-A0A2G1Y7E2-F1
#
_cell.length_a   1.000
_cell.length_b   1.000
_cell.length_c   1.000
_cell.angle_alpha   90.00
_cell.angle_beta   90.00
_cell.angle_gamma   90.00
#
_symmetry.space_group_name_H-M   'P 1'
#
loop_
_entity.id
_entity.type
_entity.pdbx_description
1 polymer ?
#
loop_
_entity_poly.entity_id
_entity_poly.type
_entity_poly.pdbx_seq_one_letter_code
_entity_poly.pdbx_strand_id
1 'polypeptide(L)'
;MGAQRRGRLNRGDGRRIGFDLQAVGYPGHFLVKHASSEEEIVVDPFHGGSILGHEELQSRLNTSFGGRVQHEPKLLRPTSRRMLLFRMLGNLKSIYLRERDS
;
A
#
# COMPACT_ATOMS: atom_id res chain seq x y z
N MET A 1 -15.32 -6.09 35.90
CA MET A 1 -15.39 -4.68 36.34
C MET A 1 -14.04 -4.04 36.06
N GLY A 2 -14.00 -3.08 35.11
CA GLY A 2 -12.85 -2.22 34.76
C GLY A 2 -11.76 -2.86 33.88
N ALA A 3 -11.26 -2.26 32.80
CA ALA A 3 -11.62 -1.04 32.09
C ALA A 3 -11.07 -1.20 30.66
N GLN A 4 -11.95 -1.19 29.67
CA GLN A 4 -11.59 -1.21 28.26
C GLN A 4 -11.02 0.16 27.88
N ARG A 5 -9.71 0.23 27.60
CA ARG A 5 -9.04 1.48 27.26
C ARG A 5 -9.52 1.95 25.89
N ARG A 6 -10.41 2.95 25.92
CA ARG A 6 -10.95 3.67 24.76
C ARG A 6 -9.81 4.27 23.93
N GLY A 7 -9.94 4.11 22.62
CA GLY A 7 -8.96 4.50 21.61
C GLY A 7 -8.65 6.00 21.60
N ARG A 8 -7.36 6.30 21.38
CA ARG A 8 -6.87 7.64 21.10
C ARG A 8 -7.02 7.90 19.61
N LEU A 9 -8.12 8.53 19.19
CA LEU A 9 -8.28 9.03 17.82
C LEU A 9 -7.34 10.22 17.59
N ASN A 10 -6.43 10.12 16.64
CA ASN A 10 -5.71 11.26 16.07
C ASN A 10 -5.62 11.13 14.53
N ARG A 11 -6.45 11.95 13.87
CA ARG A 11 -6.25 12.70 12.61
C ARG A 11 -5.93 11.98 11.28
N GLY A 12 -6.89 12.09 10.36
CA GLY A 12 -6.65 12.51 8.96
C GLY A 12 -6.93 11.46 7.89
N ASP A 13 -8.05 11.70 7.19
CA ASP A 13 -8.28 11.51 5.74
C ASP A 13 -8.33 10.07 5.19
N GLY A 14 -9.56 9.58 4.99
CA GLY A 14 -9.83 8.33 4.25
C GLY A 14 -11.06 7.52 4.69
N ARG A 15 -11.79 7.92 5.74
CA ARG A 15 -12.96 7.16 6.21
C ARG A 15 -14.21 7.49 5.40
N ARG A 16 -14.47 6.73 4.34
CA ARG A 16 -15.85 6.38 3.99
C ARG A 16 -16.10 4.97 4.51
N ILE A 17 -16.96 4.88 5.53
CA ILE A 17 -17.43 3.65 6.20
C ILE A 17 -16.30 2.83 6.87
N GLY A 18 -16.00 3.11 8.14
CA GLY A 18 -15.44 2.13 9.12
C GLY A 18 -14.09 1.42 8.84
N PHE A 19 -13.56 1.47 7.62
CA PHE A 19 -12.39 0.73 7.18
C PHE A 19 -11.14 1.58 7.41
N ASP A 20 -10.28 1.15 8.33
CA ASP A 20 -8.96 1.76 8.51
C ASP A 20 -8.03 1.25 7.39
N LEU A 21 -7.93 2.02 6.32
CA LEU A 21 -7.08 1.72 5.17
C LEU A 21 -5.72 2.40 5.32
N GLN A 22 -4.66 1.63 5.13
CA GLN A 22 -3.29 2.06 5.21
C GLN A 22 -2.61 1.91 3.85
N ALA A 23 -2.01 2.99 3.36
CA ALA A 23 -1.20 2.96 2.15
C ALA A 23 0.08 2.14 2.37
N VAL A 24 0.45 1.32 1.39
CA VAL A 24 1.64 0.46 1.42
C VAL A 24 2.49 0.73 0.17
N GLY A 25 3.76 1.04 0.40
CA GLY A 25 4.75 1.17 -0.67
C GLY A 25 5.39 -0.18 -0.95
N TYR A 26 4.71 -1.03 -1.73
CA TYR A 26 5.26 -2.32 -2.15
C TYR A 26 6.26 -2.13 -3.30
N PRO A 27 7.35 -2.91 -3.41
CA PRO A 27 8.30 -2.76 -4.52
C PRO A 27 7.57 -2.82 -5.87
N GLY A 28 7.73 -1.78 -6.70
CA GLY A 28 7.02 -1.64 -7.99
C GLY A 28 5.56 -1.22 -7.91
N HIS A 29 4.87 -1.35 -6.77
CA HIS A 29 3.42 -1.21 -6.67
C HIS A 29 2.98 -0.27 -5.53
N PHE A 30 1.84 0.41 -5.71
CA PHE A 30 1.15 1.06 -4.61
C PHE A 30 -0.01 0.15 -4.21
N LEU A 31 -0.04 -0.26 -2.96
CA LEU A 31 -1.10 -1.11 -2.42
C LEU A 31 -1.79 -0.35 -1.29
N VAL A 32 -2.99 -0.81 -0.94
CA VAL A 32 -3.66 -0.44 0.29
C VAL A 32 -3.91 -1.69 1.09
N LYS A 33 -3.79 -1.60 2.41
CA LYS A 33 -4.16 -2.69 3.30
C LYS A 33 -5.15 -2.25 4.35
N HIS A 34 -6.00 -3.18 4.75
CA HIS A 34 -6.79 -3.08 5.96
C HIS A 34 -6.25 -4.10 6.96
N ALA A 35 -5.99 -3.67 8.19
CA ALA A 35 -5.58 -4.58 9.26
C ALA A 35 -6.57 -4.44 10.42
N SER A 36 -7.21 -5.56 10.78
CA SER A 36 -8.01 -5.71 11.99
C SER A 36 -7.29 -6.62 12.99
N SER A 37 -7.92 -6.90 14.13
CA SER A 37 -7.39 -7.89 15.08
C SER A 37 -7.44 -9.33 14.56
N GLU A 38 -8.24 -9.59 13.52
CA GLU A 38 -8.52 -10.94 13.01
C GLU A 38 -7.92 -11.16 11.62
N GLU A 39 -7.81 -10.12 10.79
CA GLU A 39 -7.43 -10.26 9.38
C GLU A 39 -6.57 -9.08 8.87
N GLU A 40 -5.64 -9.38 7.96
CA GLU A 40 -4.94 -8.40 7.13
C GLU A 40 -5.32 -8.64 5.66
N ILE A 41 -6.02 -7.66 5.05
CA ILE A 41 -6.43 -7.71 3.65
C ILE A 41 -5.58 -6.71 2.88
N VAL A 42 -4.94 -7.17 1.81
CA VAL A 42 -4.17 -6.32 0.90
C VAL A 42 -4.92 -6.19 -0.42
N VAL A 43 -5.03 -4.97 -0.92
CA VAL A 43 -5.78 -4.63 -2.13
C VAL A 43 -4.91 -3.81 -3.08
N ASP A 44 -5.00 -4.10 -4.38
CA ASP A 44 -4.47 -3.23 -5.42
C ASP A 44 -5.55 -2.31 -6.02
N PRO A 45 -5.50 -1.00 -5.72
CA PRO A 45 -6.49 -0.05 -6.24
C PRO A 45 -6.34 0.23 -7.74
N PHE A 46 -5.19 -0.08 -8.34
CA PHE A 46 -4.90 0.14 -9.77
C PHE A 46 -5.20 -1.08 -10.65
N HIS A 47 -5.52 -2.22 -10.04
CA HIS A 47 -5.91 -3.44 -10.75
C HIS A 47 -7.31 -3.89 -10.30
N GLY A 48 -8.29 -3.01 -10.50
CA GLY A 48 -9.71 -3.28 -10.25
C GLY A 48 -10.08 -3.52 -8.78
N GLY A 49 -9.22 -3.15 -7.83
CA GLY A 49 -9.45 -3.47 -6.41
C GLY A 49 -9.22 -4.95 -6.08
N SER A 50 -8.35 -5.64 -6.81
CA SER A 50 -8.02 -7.04 -6.55
C SER A 50 -7.45 -7.25 -5.13
N ILE A 51 -8.01 -8.24 -4.42
CA ILE A 51 -7.47 -8.73 -3.14
C ILE A 51 -6.27 -9.62 -3.44
N LEU A 52 -5.18 -9.41 -2.72
CA LEU A 52 -3.91 -10.09 -2.98
C LEU A 52 -3.56 -11.03 -1.83
N GLY A 53 -3.39 -12.31 -2.16
CA GLY A 53 -2.75 -13.29 -1.30
C GLY A 53 -1.23 -13.27 -1.43
N HIS A 54 -0.58 -14.21 -0.74
CA HIS A 54 0.88 -14.33 -0.74
C HIS A 54 1.43 -14.62 -2.15
N GLU A 55 0.75 -15.49 -2.91
CA GLU A 55 1.18 -15.87 -4.26
C GLU A 55 1.08 -14.70 -5.24
N GLU A 56 0.02 -13.89 -5.19
CA GLU A 56 -0.11 -12.70 -6.03
C GLU A 56 0.95 -11.64 -5.67
N LEU A 57 1.22 -11.47 -4.38
CA LEU A 57 2.27 -10.55 -3.91
C LEU A 57 3.66 -10.98 -4.37
N GLN A 58 3.95 -12.28 -4.37
CA GLN A 58 5.20 -12.81 -4.91
C GLN A 58 5.25 -12.70 -6.44
N SER A 59 4.14 -12.99 -7.13
CA SER A 59 4.04 -12.88 -8.59
C SER A 59 4.39 -11.46 -9.07
N ARG A 60 3.92 -10.43 -8.39
CA ARG A 60 4.25 -9.02 -8.66
C ARG A 60 5.74 -8.72 -8.52
N LEU A 61 6.40 -9.28 -7.50
CA LEU A 61 7.85 -9.17 -7.34
C LEU A 61 8.58 -9.91 -8.46
N ASN A 62 8.07 -11.07 -8.89
CA ASN A 62 8.64 -11.83 -9.99
C ASN A 62 8.58 -11.03 -11.29
N THR A 63 7.43 -10.40 -11.60
CA THR A 63 7.26 -9.55 -12.78
C THR A 63 8.20 -8.34 -12.75
N SER A 64 8.32 -7.67 -11.61
CA SER A 64 9.08 -6.41 -11.52
C SER A 64 10.59 -6.61 -11.35
N PHE A 65 11.02 -7.73 -10.73
CA PHE A 65 12.41 -7.95 -10.29
C PHE A 65 12.99 -9.31 -10.70
N GLY A 66 12.30 -10.07 -11.54
CA GLY A 66 12.80 -11.36 -12.06
C GLY A 66 13.01 -12.42 -10.99
N GLY A 67 12.22 -12.42 -9.92
CA GLY A 67 12.27 -13.42 -8.84
C GLY A 67 13.44 -13.26 -7.86
N ARG A 68 14.21 -12.17 -7.98
CA ARG A 68 15.35 -11.89 -7.09
C ARG A 68 14.94 -11.36 -5.71
N VAL A 69 13.68 -10.96 -5.56
CA VAL A 69 13.12 -10.41 -4.33
C VAL A 69 12.02 -11.34 -3.86
N GLN A 70 12.15 -11.82 -2.62
CA GLN A 70 11.13 -12.63 -1.98
C GLN A 70 10.18 -11.74 -1.18
N HIS A 71 8.91 -12.11 -1.16
CA HIS A 71 7.91 -11.46 -0.35
C HIS A 71 8.26 -11.64 1.14
N GLU A 72 8.20 -10.53 1.87
CA GLU A 72 8.35 -10.54 3.32
C GLU A 72 7.28 -9.64 3.94
N PRO A 73 6.74 -9.97 5.12
CA PRO A 73 5.72 -9.15 5.80
C PRO A 73 6.14 -7.69 6.00
N LYS A 74 7.44 -7.41 6.14
CA LYS A 74 7.97 -6.05 6.28
C LYS A 74 7.70 -5.17 5.06
N LEU A 75 7.51 -5.76 3.87
CA LEU A 75 7.16 -5.04 2.63
C LEU A 75 5.72 -4.52 2.64
N LEU A 76 4.88 -5.03 3.55
CA LEU A 76 3.50 -4.56 3.77
C LEU A 76 3.41 -3.51 4.89
N ARG A 77 4.53 -2.97 5.37
CA ARG A 77 4.51 -1.89 6.36
C ARG A 77 3.85 -0.64 5.76
N PRO A 78 2.98 0.05 6.53
CA PRO A 78 2.40 1.30 6.08
C PRO A 78 3.46 2.31 5.68
N THR A 79 3.21 3.01 4.58
CA THR A 79 4.06 4.11 4.14
C THR A 79 3.61 5.42 4.76
N SER A 80 4.55 6.33 4.98
CA SER A 80 4.22 7.66 5.50
C SER A 80 3.56 8.53 4.42
N ARG A 81 2.75 9.51 4.84
CA ARG A 81 2.18 10.52 3.94
C ARG A 81 3.25 11.24 3.11
N ARG A 82 4.42 11.50 3.71
CA ARG A 82 5.56 12.11 3.02
C ARG A 82 6.09 11.24 1.89
N MET A 83 6.22 9.93 2.11
CA MET A 83 6.63 8.99 1.07
C MET A 83 5.60 8.84 -0.04
N LEU A 84 4.30 8.92 0.30
CA LEU A 84 3.24 8.95 -0.71
C LEU A 84 3.36 10.17 -1.63
N LEU A 85 3.59 11.36 -1.06
CA LEU A 85 3.83 12.57 -1.84
C LEU A 85 5.06 12.44 -2.73
N PHE A 86 6.17 11.90 -2.23
CA PHE A 86 7.35 11.64 -3.05
C PHE A 86 7.06 10.71 -4.23
N ARG A 87 6.26 9.66 -4.01
CA ARG A 87 5.85 8.74 -5.08
C ARG A 87 5.02 9.45 -6.14
N MET A 88 4.04 10.27 -5.74
CA MET A 88 3.21 11.05 -6.66
C MET A 88 4.04 12.04 -7.48
N LEU A 89 4.94 12.78 -6.84
CA LEU A 89 5.84 13.71 -7.52
C LEU A 89 6.80 12.98 -8.47
N GLY A 90 7.32 11.83 -8.06
CA GLY A 90 8.15 10.96 -8.89
C GLY A 90 7.42 10.45 -10.13
N ASN A 91 6.16 10.04 -9.98
CA ASN A 91 5.30 9.63 -11.10
C ASN A 91 5.10 10.80 -12.08
N LEU A 92 4.73 11.99 -11.59
CA LEU A 92 4.51 13.18 -12.41
C LEU A 92 5.78 13.60 -13.17
N LYS A 93 6.94 13.63 -12.48
CA LYS A 93 8.23 13.91 -13.12
C LYS A 93 8.55 12.90 -14.22
N SER A 94 8.30 11.61 -13.97
CA SER A 94 8.60 10.55 -14.94
C SER A 94 7.75 10.66 -16.20
N ILE A 95 6.46 10.98 -16.06
CA ILE A 95 5.55 11.21 -17.19
C ILE A 95 6.07 12.39 -18.02
N TYR A 96 6.35 13.52 -17.37
CA TYR A 96 6.85 14.73 -18.03
C TYR A 96 8.15 14.51 -18.82
N LEU A 97 9.09 13.73 -18.27
CA LEU A 97 10.35 13.44 -18.96
C LEU A 97 10.15 12.51 -20.17
N ARG A 98 9.28 11.50 -20.07
CA ARG A 98 9.00 10.59 -21.20
C ARG A 98 8.40 11.32 -22.40
N GLU A 99 7.54 12.31 -22.17
CA GLU A 99 6.93 13.11 -23.23
C GLU A 99 7.93 14.02 -23.98
N ARG A 100 9.10 14.28 -23.41
CA ARG A 100 10.15 15.11 -24.05
C ARG A 100 11.16 14.31 -24.86
N ASP A 101 11.27 13.01 -24.58
CA ASP A 101 12.18 12.08 -25.26
C ASP A 101 11.47 11.31 -26.40
N SER A 102 10.24 11.70 -26.76
CA SER A 102 9.41 11.09 -27.82
C SER A 102 9.18 12.03 -28.99
#